data_AF-A0A5B9MHG6-F1
#
_entry.id   AF-A0A5B9MHG6-F1
#
_cell.length_a   1.000
_cell.length_b   1.000
_cell.length_c   1.000
_cell.angle_alpha   90.00
_cell.angle_beta   90.00
_cell.angle_gamma   90.00
#
_symmetry.space_group_name_H-M   'P 1'
#
loop_
_entity.id
_entity.type
_entity.pdbx_description
1 polymer ?
#
loop_
_entity_poly.entity_id
_entity_poly.type
_entity_poly.pdbx_seq_one_letter_code
_entity_poly.pdbx_strand_id
1 'polypeptide(L)' 'MEDKLGIGLKERTVRVGGPRVRVGPTKHCNTEPEVRVVKDGNRIESIVIACACGEEITVVCGYDENQTT' A
#
# COMPACT_ATOMS: atom_id res chain seq x y z
N MET A 1 38.98 19.18 -14.73
CA MET A 1 38.21 19.43 -13.50
C MET A 1 37.14 20.43 -13.91
N GLU A 2 35.85 20.14 -13.91
CA GLU A 2 35.07 19.34 -12.96
C GLU A 2 33.84 18.71 -13.66
N ASP A 3 33.60 17.44 -13.33
CA ASP A 3 32.37 16.69 -13.51
C ASP A 3 31.15 17.36 -12.87
N LYS A 4 29.95 17.10 -13.41
CA LYS A 4 28.88 16.34 -12.73
C LYS A 4 27.54 16.41 -13.49
N LEU A 5 27.28 15.36 -14.26
CA LEU A 5 25.92 14.97 -14.62
C LEU A 5 25.24 14.39 -13.37
N GLY A 6 24.53 15.24 -12.63
CA GLY A 6 23.72 14.83 -11.47
C GLY A 6 22.24 14.90 -11.79
N ILE A 7 21.73 14.01 -12.63
CA ILE A 7 20.28 13.91 -12.88
C ILE A 7 19.69 13.07 -11.74
N GLY A 8 19.41 13.73 -10.62
CA GLY A 8 18.63 13.14 -9.53
C GLY A 8 17.19 12.93 -10.00
N LEU A 9 16.85 11.70 -10.38
CA LEU A 9 15.47 11.25 -10.49
C LEU A 9 14.82 11.37 -9.10
N LYS A 10 14.21 12.52 -8.82
CA LYS A 10 13.27 12.66 -7.71
C LYS A 10 12.09 11.76 -8.03
N GLU A 11 12.11 10.57 -7.44
CA GLU A 11 11.00 9.64 -7.38
C GLU A 11 9.75 10.41 -6.94
N ARG A 12 8.85 10.68 -7.88
CA ARG A 12 7.57 11.33 -7.61
C ARG A 12 6.73 10.30 -6.87
N THR A 13 6.74 10.34 -5.55
CA THR A 13 5.76 9.63 -4.73
C THR A 13 4.38 10.19 -5.10
N VAL A 14 3.62 9.45 -5.90
CA VAL A 14 2.25 9.81 -6.25
C VAL A 14 1.41 9.66 -4.98
N ARG A 15 1.13 10.78 -4.31
CA ARG A 15 0.17 10.80 -3.21
C ARG A 15 -1.22 10.69 -3.81
N VAL A 16 -1.76 9.48 -3.85
CA VAL A 16 -3.17 9.23 -4.20
C VAL A 16 -4.02 9.74 -3.03
N GLY A 17 -4.26 11.05 -3.01
CA GLY A 17 -5.02 11.77 -1.99
C GLY A 17 -6.52 11.66 -2.21
N GLY A 18 -7.07 10.44 -2.18
CA GLY A 18 -8.51 10.24 -2.11
C GLY A 18 -9.06 10.56 -0.71
N PRO A 19 -10.37 10.83 -0.57
CA PRO A 19 -11.00 11.01 0.73
C PRO A 19 -10.78 9.76 1.60
N ARG A 20 -10.12 9.92 2.75
CA ARG A 20 -9.88 8.81 3.69
C ARG A 20 -11.15 8.59 4.50
N VAL A 21 -11.84 7.48 4.25
CA VAL A 21 -12.99 7.05 5.03
C VAL A 21 -12.50 6.32 6.27
N ARG A 22 -12.94 6.77 7.45
CA ARG A 22 -12.76 6.03 8.71
C ARG A 22 -14.02 5.23 8.98
N VAL A 23 -13.87 3.92 9.24
CA VAL A 23 -14.97 3.02 9.58
C VAL A 23 -14.75 2.50 10.99
N GLY A 24 -15.73 2.69 11.88
CA GLY A 24 -15.70 2.19 13.26
C GLY A 24 -15.02 3.11 14.29
N PRO A 25 -15.09 2.74 15.59
CA PRO A 25 -14.50 3.51 16.68
C PRO A 25 -12.96 3.36 16.70
N THR A 26 -12.26 4.45 17.04
CA THR A 26 -10.82 4.39 17.30
C THR A 26 -10.57 3.61 18.58
N LYS A 27 -10.08 2.38 18.50
CA LYS A 27 -9.55 1.68 19.68
C LYS A 27 -8.23 2.33 20.08
N HIS A 28 -8.10 2.73 21.34
CA HIS A 28 -6.82 3.16 21.89
C HIS A 28 -5.92 1.94 22.07
N CYS A 29 -4.81 1.90 21.33
CA CYS A 29 -3.82 0.86 21.40
C CYS A 29 -2.44 1.49 21.17
N ASN A 30 -1.43 0.96 21.85
CA ASN A 30 -0.06 1.49 21.81
C ASN A 30 0.74 1.03 20.57
N THR A 31 0.13 0.19 19.74
CA THR A 31 0.72 -0.32 18.50
C THR A 31 0.30 0.58 17.34
N GLU A 32 1.15 0.82 16.37
CA GLU A 32 0.75 1.53 15.15
C GLU A 32 0.07 0.57 14.17
N PRO A 33 -0.97 1.00 13.44
CA PRO A 33 -1.55 0.18 12.38
C PRO A 33 -0.54 -0.02 11.24
N GLU A 34 -0.48 -1.24 10.71
CA GLU A 34 0.45 -1.61 9.64
C GLU A 34 -0.31 -2.01 8.37
N VAL A 35 0.22 -1.66 7.20
CA VAL A 35 -0.30 -2.11 5.91
C VAL A 35 0.80 -2.83 5.15
N ARG A 36 0.53 -4.07 4.76
CA ARG A 36 1.44 -4.93 4.01
C ARG A 36 0.81 -5.33 2.68
N VAL A 37 1.62 -5.36 1.62
CA VAL A 37 1.19 -5.82 0.30
C VAL A 37 1.92 -7.12 -0.02
N VAL A 38 1.16 -8.19 -0.23
CA VAL A 38 1.67 -9.50 -0.64
C VAL A 38 1.58 -9.59 -2.15
N LYS A 39 2.69 -9.94 -2.79
CA LYS A 39 2.80 -10.00 -4.26
C LYS A 39 3.30 -11.37 -4.71
N ASP A 40 2.82 -11.81 -5.87
CA ASP A 40 3.39 -12.91 -6.64
C ASP A 40 3.87 -12.34 -7.99
N GLY A 41 5.19 -12.25 -8.15
CA GLY A 41 5.80 -11.53 -9.28
C GLY A 41 5.32 -10.07 -9.39
N ASN A 42 4.64 -9.75 -10.50
CA ASN A 42 4.09 -8.42 -10.75
C ASN A 42 2.60 -8.26 -10.34
N ARG A 43 2.00 -9.31 -9.75
CA ARG A 43 0.61 -9.34 -9.32
C ARG A 43 0.51 -9.11 -7.81
N ILE A 44 -0.46 -8.31 -7.38
CA ILE A 44 -0.77 -8.15 -5.95
C ILE A 44 -1.73 -9.24 -5.57
N GLU A 45 -1.35 -10.17 -4.71
CA GLU A 45 -2.24 -11.26 -4.29
C GLU A 45 -3.18 -10.82 -3.16
N SER A 46 -2.64 -10.08 -2.19
CA SER A 46 -3.44 -9.55 -1.09
C SER A 46 -2.84 -8.30 -0.45
N ILE A 47 -3.69 -7.54 0.23
CA ILE A 47 -3.32 -6.41 1.09
C ILE A 47 -3.77 -6.75 2.50
N VAL A 48 -2.82 -6.80 3.43
CA VAL A 48 -3.08 -7.04 4.85
C VAL A 48 -3.03 -5.72 5.60
N ILE A 49 -4.08 -5.42 6.34
CA ILE A 49 -4.19 -4.24 7.20
C ILE A 49 -4.27 -4.75 8.64
N ALA A 50 -3.18 -4.60 9.38
CA ALA A 50 -3.14 -4.92 10.79
C ALA A 50 -3.62 -3.69 11.58
N CYS A 51 -4.71 -3.86 12.31
CA CYS A 51 -5.18 -2.86 13.24
C CYS A 51 -4.31 -2.88 14.49
N ALA A 52 -4.14 -1.70 15.08
CA ALA A 52 -3.41 -1.53 16.32
C ALA A 52 -3.97 -2.35 17.51
N CYS A 53 -5.23 -2.81 17.43
CA CYS A 53 -5.85 -3.71 18.41
C CYS A 53 -5.51 -5.20 18.21
N GLY A 54 -4.68 -5.53 17.22
CA GLY A 54 -4.29 -6.91 16.90
C GLY A 54 -5.22 -7.65 15.94
N GLU A 55 -6.29 -7.00 15.46
CA GLU A 55 -7.18 -7.54 14.43
C GLU A 55 -6.57 -7.31 13.03
N GLU A 56 -6.68 -8.28 12.12
CA GLU A 56 -6.15 -8.18 10.76
C GLU A 56 -7.28 -8.26 9.72
N ILE A 57 -7.18 -7.40 8.70
CA ILE A 57 -8.07 -7.42 7.53
C ILE A 57 -7.23 -7.80 6.32
N THR A 58 -7.60 -8.88 5.65
CA THR A 58 -6.97 -9.31 4.39
C THR A 58 -7.90 -9.02 3.22
N VAL A 59 -7.48 -8.13 2.33
CA VAL A 59 -8.14 -7.88 1.04
C VAL A 59 -7.46 -8.77 0.00
N VAL A 60 -8.19 -9.77 -0.52
CA VAL A 60 -7.69 -10.67 -1.58
C VAL A 60 -8.02 -10.07 -2.95
N CYS A 61 -7.04 -10.00 -3.83
CA CYS A 61 -7.20 -9.44 -5.16
C CYS A 61 -7.57 -10.54 -6.17
N GLY A 62 -8.84 -10.58 -6.55
CA GLY A 62 -9.29 -11.32 -7.73
C GLY A 62 -9.03 -10.50 -8.99
N TYR A 63 -8.29 -11.07 -9.93
CA TYR A 63 -8.15 -10.51 -11.28
C TYR A 63 -8.90 -11.44 -12.24
N ASP A 64 -9.78 -10.87 -13.06
CA ASP A 64 -10.39 -11.59 -14.17
C ASP A 64 -9.32 -11.96 -15.20
N GLU A 65 -9.06 -13.25 -15.38
CA GLU A 65 -8.09 -13.77 -16.35
C GLU A 65 -8.55 -13.60 -17.81
N ASN A 66 -9.78 -13.09 -18.02
CA ASN A 66 -10.41 -12.91 -19.33
C ASN A 66 -10.32 -11.49 -19.90
N GLN A 67 -9.53 -10.59 -19.33
CA GLN A 67 -9.25 -9.28 -19.94
C GLN A 67 -7.97 -9.33 -20.79
N THR A 68 -7.93 -10.22 -21.78
CA THR A 68 -7.01 -10.11 -22.91
C THR A 68 -7.58 -9.08 -23.88
N THR A 69 -6.96 -7.89 -23.94
CA THR A 69 -7.19 -6.92 -25.02
C THR A 69 -6.40 -7.34 -26.25
#